data_AF-A0A0A7I9E8-F1
#
_entry.id   AF-A0A0A7I9E8-F1
#
_cell.length_a   1.000
_cell.length_b   1.000
_cell.length_c   1.000
_cell.angle_alpha   90.00
_cell.angle_beta   90.00
_cell.angle_gamma   90.00
#
_symmetry.space_group_name_H-M   'P 1'
#
loop_
_entity.id
_entity.type
_entity.pdbx_description
1 polymer ?
#
loop_
_entity_poly.entity_id
_entity_poly.type
_entity_poly.pdbx_seq_one_letter_code
_entity_poly.pdbx_strand_id
1 'polypeptide(L)' 'MNGLNNVDKTLIVTVAGFIAIALLTGFGIYASWYVGTHHDYGMTTVKTGDVTWACLTDRDTTIGCDTVEEYK' A
#
# COMPACT_ATOMS: atom_id res chain seq x y z
N MET A 1 -10.29 29.61 39.30
CA MET A 1 -9.99 28.67 38.19
C MET A 1 -9.55 29.52 37.02
N ASN A 2 -8.27 29.43 36.68
CA ASN A 2 -7.54 30.39 35.85
C ASN A 2 -7.95 30.23 34.38
N GLY A 3 -8.37 31.31 33.73
CA GLY A 3 -8.83 31.31 32.34
C GLY A 3 -7.68 31.10 31.37
N LEU A 4 -7.81 30.10 30.50
CA LEU A 4 -6.90 29.89 29.39
C LEU A 4 -6.94 31.13 28.48
N ASN A 5 -5.82 31.85 28.36
CA ASN A 5 -5.77 33.04 27.52
C ASN A 5 -5.75 32.63 26.03
N ASN A 6 -5.98 33.60 25.14
CA ASN A 6 -6.05 33.31 23.69
C ASN A 6 -4.74 32.76 23.12
N VAL A 7 -3.58 33.14 23.69
CA VAL A 7 -2.25 32.68 23.24
C VAL A 7 -2.05 31.20 23.56
N ASP A 8 -2.42 30.77 24.78
CA ASP A 8 -2.31 29.38 25.20
C ASP A 8 -3.20 28.47 24.34
N LYS A 9 -4.41 28.93 24.01
CA LYS A 9 -5.33 28.21 23.12
C LYS A 9 -4.77 28.07 21.71
N THR A 10 -4.22 29.14 21.14
CA THR A 10 -3.60 29.10 19.81
C THR A 10 -2.36 28.21 19.79
N LEU A 11 -1.54 28.23 20.84
CA LEU A 11 -0.37 27.37 20.96
C LEU A 11 -0.77 25.89 20.99
N ILE A 12 -1.78 25.51 21.79
CA ILE A 12 -2.27 24.13 21.88
C ILE A 12 -2.80 23.66 20.52
N VAL A 13 -3.62 24.46 19.84
CA VAL A 13 -4.16 24.11 18.51
C VAL A 13 -3.02 23.94 17.50
N THR A 14 -2.02 24.81 17.56
CA THR A 14 -0.86 24.75 16.67
C THR A 14 -0.05 23.47 16.89
N VAL A 15 0.29 23.15 18.14
CA VAL A 15 1.02 21.93 18.51
C VAL A 15 0.23 20.68 18.11
N ALA A 16 -1.07 20.64 18.40
CA ALA A 16 -1.93 19.53 18.01
C ALA A 16 -1.97 19.35 16.48
N GLY A 17 -2.04 20.46 15.73
CA GLY A 17 -1.98 20.46 14.27
C GLY A 17 -0.66 19.90 13.74
N PHE A 18 0.47 20.33 14.29
CA PHE A 18 1.79 19.80 13.91
C PHE A 18 1.90 18.30 14.16
N ILE A 19 1.42 17.82 15.31
CA ILE A 19 1.43 16.38 15.64
C ILE A 19 0.57 15.61 14.64
N ALA A 20 -0.63 16.11 14.31
CA ALA A 20 -1.51 15.46 13.35
C ALA A 20 -0.86 15.37 11.95
N ILE A 21 -0.24 16.44 11.47
CA ILE A 21 0.46 16.46 10.17
C ILE A 21 1.64 15.48 10.18
N ALA A 22 2.44 15.47 11.25
CA ALA A 22 3.58 14.57 11.38
C ALA A 22 3.15 13.09 11.34
N LEU A 23 2.09 12.74 12.07
CA LEU A 23 1.53 11.39 12.08
C LEU A 23 0.98 10.99 10.71
N LEU A 24 0.23 11.87 10.03
CA LEU A 24 -0.29 11.59 8.70
C LEU A 24 0.83 11.40 7.66
N THR A 25 1.87 12.24 7.73
CA THR A 25 3.02 12.13 6.83
C THR A 25 3.78 10.83 7.07
N GLY A 26 4.07 10.51 8.34
CA GLY A 26 4.74 9.26 8.70
C GLY A 26 3.92 8.02 8.29
N PHE A 27 2.62 8.04 8.52
CA PHE A 27 1.72 6.95 8.11
C PHE A 27 1.65 6.79 6.59
N GLY A 28 1.60 7.91 5.84
CA GLY A 28 1.62 7.88 4.38
C GLY A 28 2.89 7.28 3.81
N ILE A 29 4.06 7.65 4.36
CA ILE A 29 5.35 7.07 3.97
C ILE A 29 5.37 5.57 4.27
N TYR A 30 4.94 5.16 5.46
CA TYR A 30 4.89 3.76 5.85
C TYR A 30 3.97 2.94 4.95
N ALA A 31 2.76 3.43 4.68
CA ALA A 31 1.81 2.77 3.79
C ALA A 31 2.38 2.64 2.36
N SER A 32 3.01 3.69 1.83
CA SER A 32 3.64 3.65 0.52
C SER A 32 4.78 2.64 0.46
N TRP A 33 5.61 2.57 1.50
CA TRP A 33 6.69 1.58 1.57
C TRP A 33 6.14 0.16 1.72
N TYR A 34 5.11 -0.03 2.52
CA TYR A 34 4.45 -1.32 2.73
C TYR A 34 3.89 -1.85 1.41
N VAL A 35 3.16 -1.02 0.66
CA VAL A 35 2.71 -1.37 -0.70
C VAL A 35 3.92 -1.62 -1.61
N GLY A 36 4.98 -0.82 -1.57
CA GLY A 36 6.15 -1.08 -2.42
C GLY A 36 6.86 -2.41 -2.16
N THR A 37 6.78 -2.95 -0.94
CA THR A 37 7.58 -4.11 -0.50
C THR A 37 6.78 -5.39 -0.30
N HIS A 38 5.49 -5.28 0.00
CA HIS A 38 4.61 -6.43 0.20
C HIS A 38 3.83 -6.69 -1.09
N HIS A 39 4.52 -7.29 -2.05
CA HIS A 39 3.92 -7.80 -3.28
C HIS A 39 2.81 -8.81 -2.95
N ASP A 40 1.75 -8.77 -3.75
CA ASP A 40 0.63 -9.70 -3.66
C ASP A 40 0.69 -10.59 -4.90
N TYR A 41 1.59 -11.57 -4.82
CA TYR A 41 1.83 -12.49 -5.92
C TYR A 41 0.69 -13.49 -6.02
N GLY A 42 -0.01 -13.45 -7.15
CA GLY A 42 -1.04 -14.40 -7.55
C GLY A 42 -0.60 -15.21 -8.76
N MET A 43 -1.27 -16.35 -8.97
CA MET A 43 -1.08 -17.17 -10.16
C MET A 43 -2.42 -17.32 -10.87
N THR A 44 -2.41 -17.11 -12.18
CA THR A 44 -3.57 -17.30 -13.05
C THR A 44 -3.20 -18.23 -14.19
N THR A 45 -4.12 -19.09 -14.61
CA THR A 45 -3.91 -19.93 -15.79
C THR A 45 -4.71 -19.40 -16.98
N VAL A 46 -4.05 -19.27 -18.11
CA VAL A 46 -4.65 -18.76 -19.35
C VAL A 46 -4.43 -19.79 -20.44
N LYS A 47 -5.50 -20.14 -21.16
CA LYS A 47 -5.42 -21.08 -22.29
C LYS A 47 -5.47 -20.31 -23.61
N THR A 48 -4.44 -20.49 -24.42
CA THR A 48 -4.33 -19.86 -25.74
C THR A 48 -4.15 -20.97 -26.78
N GLY A 49 -5.25 -21.35 -27.45
CA GLY A 49 -5.28 -22.52 -28.31
C GLY A 49 -5.09 -23.81 -27.51
N ASP A 50 -4.07 -24.58 -27.86
CA ASP A 50 -3.72 -25.84 -27.17
C ASP A 50 -2.68 -25.66 -26.06
N VAL A 51 -2.13 -24.46 -25.89
CA VAL A 51 -1.11 -24.17 -24.88
C VAL A 51 -1.77 -23.57 -23.64
N THR A 52 -1.46 -24.17 -22.49
CA THR A 52 -1.82 -23.61 -21.18
C THR A 52 -0.63 -22.85 -20.61
N TRP A 53 -0.88 -21.61 -20.20
CA TRP A 53 0.10 -20.72 -19.60
C TRP A 53 -0.22 -20.54 -18.12
N ALA A 54 0.81 -20.54 -17.28
CA ALA A 54 0.72 -20.06 -15.91
C ALA A 54 1.32 -18.66 -15.86
N CYS A 55 0.49 -17.68 -15.58
CA CYS A 55 0.85 -16.27 -15.50
C CYS A 55 0.94 -15.83 -14.03
N LEU A 56 2.11 -15.31 -13.66
CA LEU A 56 2.35 -14.64 -12.39
C LEU A 56 1.78 -13.23 -12.45
N THR A 57 0.99 -12.88 -11.46
CA THR A 57 0.39 -11.56 -11.31
C THR A 57 0.89 -10.90 -10.03
N ASP A 58 1.14 -9.60 -10.06
CA ASP A 58 1.26 -8.76 -8.87
C ASP A 58 0.21 -7.66 -8.97
N ARG A 59 -0.70 -7.57 -7.99
CA ARG A 59 -1.76 -6.55 -7.95
C ARG A 59 -2.51 -6.40 -9.28
N ASP A 60 -3.10 -7.49 -9.73
CA ASP A 60 -3.88 -7.57 -10.98
C ASP A 60 -3.08 -7.26 -12.27
N THR A 61 -1.76 -7.09 -12.17
CA THR A 61 -0.88 -6.88 -13.32
C THR A 61 -0.09 -8.14 -13.60
N THR A 62 -0.20 -8.67 -14.82
CA THR A 62 0.62 -9.81 -15.26
C THR A 62 2.07 -9.38 -15.44
N ILE A 63 2.98 -9.98 -14.67
CA ILE A 63 4.42 -9.68 -14.72
C ILE A 63 5.21 -10.71 -15.54
N GLY A 64 4.68 -11.91 -15.72
CA GLY A 64 5.29 -12.93 -16.58
C GLY A 64 4.39 -14.15 -16.73
N CYS A 65 4.55 -14.88 -17.83
CA CYS A 65 3.86 -16.13 -18.07
C CYS A 65 4.86 -17.19 -18.53
N ASP A 66 4.64 -18.41 -18.09
CA ASP A 66 5.38 -19.57 -18.57
C ASP A 66 4.42 -20.66 -19.04
N THR A 67 4.86 -21.49 -19.99
CA THR A 67 4.08 -22.63 -20.45
C THR A 67 4.10 -23.71 -19.39
N VAL A 68 2.92 -24.23 -19.01
CA VAL A 68 2.86 -25.38 -18.11
C VAL A 68 2.78 -26.66 -18.92
N GLU A 69 3.71 -27.57 -18.66
CA GLU A 69 3.56 -28.97 -19.09
C GLU A 69 2.60 -29.66 -18.13
N GLU A 70 1.50 -30.20 -18.65
CA GLU A 70 0.59 -31.03 -17.86
C GLU A 70 1.33 -32.31 -17.46
N TYR A 71 1.54 -32.50 -16.15
CA TYR A 71 2.11 -33.75 -15.63
C TYR A 71 1.12 -34.89 -15.91
N LYS A 72 1.57 -35.92 -16.64
CA LYS A 72 0.79 -37.15 -16.91
C LYS A 72 1.11 -38.25 -15.92
#